data_AF-A0AAD9U378-F1
#
_entry.id   AF-A0AAD9U378-F1
#
_cell.length_a   1.000
_cell.length_b   1.000
_cell.length_c   1.000
_cell.angle_alpha   90.00
_cell.angle_beta   90.00
_cell.angle_gamma   90.00
#
_symmetry.space_group_name_H-M   'P 1'
#
loop_
_entity.id
_entity.type
_entity.pdbx_description
1 polymer ?
#
loop_
_entity_poly.entity_id
_entity_poly.type
_entity_poly.pdbx_seq_one_letter_code
_entity_poly.pdbx_strand_id
1 'polypeptide(L)' 'GLRLANDEIVRLRNTDMKNLLRHKKLYLVLDLDHTLLNSTLLAHLTPEEEVGASSLYRVVI' A
#
# COMPACT_ATOMS: atom_id res chain seq x y z
N GLY A 1 -30.55 -16.28 7.65
CA GLY A 1 -29.07 -16.34 7.72
C GLY A 1 -28.43 -15.19 6.96
N LEU A 2 -28.37 -15.27 5.62
CA LEU A 2 -27.60 -14.36 4.76
C LEU A 2 -28.01 -12.86 4.79
N ARG A 3 -29.31 -12.55 4.93
CA ARG A 3 -29.78 -11.14 4.98
C ARG A 3 -29.26 -10.40 6.21
N LEU A 4 -29.31 -11.03 7.38
CA LEU A 4 -28.77 -10.47 8.62
C LEU A 4 -27.25 -10.20 8.53
N ALA A 5 -26.52 -11.08 7.82
CA ALA A 5 -25.09 -10.87 7.58
C ALA A 5 -24.81 -9.65 6.67
N ASN A 6 -25.65 -9.41 5.66
CA ASN A 6 -25.51 -8.23 4.81
C ASN A 6 -25.84 -6.93 5.56
N ASP A 7 -26.87 -6.94 6.39
CA ASP A 7 -27.25 -5.78 7.21
C ASP A 7 -26.14 -5.43 8.22
N GLU A 8 -25.49 -6.45 8.78
CA GLU A 8 -24.31 -6.31 9.64
C GLU A 8 -23.14 -5.66 8.91
N ILE A 9 -22.83 -6.14 7.70
CA ILE A 9 -21.76 -5.59 6.85
C ILE A 9 -22.02 -4.12 6.52
N VAL A 10 -23.27 -3.78 6.16
CA VAL A 10 -23.66 -2.40 5.86
C VAL A 10 -23.51 -1.50 7.11
N ARG A 11 -23.92 -1.98 8.29
CA ARG A 11 -23.80 -1.22 9.54
C ARG A 11 -22.33 -0.95 9.90
N LEU A 12 -21.47 -1.96 9.78
CA LEU A 12 -20.04 -1.83 10.03
C LEU A 12 -19.40 -0.82 9.08
N ARG A 13 -19.61 -0.96 7.77
CA ARG A 13 -19.09 -0.03 6.75
C ARG A 13 -19.52 1.41 7.01
N ASN A 14 -20.78 1.64 7.36
CA ASN A 14 -21.30 2.97 7.65
C ASN A 14 -20.66 3.58 8.91
N THR A 15 -20.44 2.77 9.94
CA THR A 15 -19.78 3.20 11.18
C THR A 15 -18.33 3.59 10.91
N ASP A 16 -17.60 2.76 10.15
CA ASP A 16 -16.20 3.00 9.82
C ASP A 16 -16.02 4.25 8.96
N MET A 17 -16.86 4.44 7.94
CA MET A 17 -16.84 5.65 7.11
C MET A 17 -17.11 6.92 7.91
N LYS A 18 -18.10 6.91 8.81
CA LYS A 18 -18.40 8.06 9.69
C LYS A 18 -17.22 8.37 10.61
N ASN A 19 -16.57 7.35 11.17
CA ASN A 19 -15.39 7.51 11.99
C ASN A 19 -14.22 8.11 11.20
N LEU A 20 -13.99 7.64 9.97
CA LEU A 20 -12.91 8.12 9.13
C LEU A 20 -13.08 9.61 8.76
N LEU A 21 -14.30 9.99 8.36
CA LEU A 21 -14.65 11.37 8.05
C LEU A 21 -14.57 12.29 9.28
N ARG A 22 -14.92 11.81 10.48
CA ARG A 22 -14.74 12.58 11.73
C ARG A 22 -13.29 12.99 11.96
N HIS A 23 -12.35 12.13 11.57
CA HIS A 23 -10.91 12.41 11.67
C HIS A 23 -10.33 13.07 10.41
N LYS A 24 -11.18 13.47 9.45
CA LYS A 24 -10.78 14.00 8.13
C LYS A 24 -9.81 13.09 7.38
N LYS A 25 -9.94 11.77 7.57
CA LYS A 25 -9.14 10.75 6.86
C LYS A 25 -9.95 10.16 5.72
N LEU A 26 -9.26 9.53 4.77
CA LEU A 26 -9.83 8.76 3.66
C LEU A 26 -9.03 7.47 3.48
N TYR A 27 -9.64 6.45 2.85
CA TYR A 27 -8.94 5.26 2.44
C TYR A 27 -8.23 5.53 1.12
N LEU A 28 -6.91 5.32 1.13
CA LEU A 28 -6.10 5.34 -0.08
C LEU A 28 -5.64 3.90 -0.32
N VAL A 29 -6.07 3.33 -1.43
CA VAL A 29 -5.62 2.00 -1.89
C VAL A 29 -4.49 2.25 -2.87
N LEU A 30 -3.30 1.75 -2.57
CA LEU A 30 -2.11 1.92 -3.41
C LEU A 30 -1.60 0.56 -3.86
N ASP A 31 -1.24 0.47 -5.14
CA ASP A 31 -0.53 -0.68 -5.68
C ASP A 31 0.93 -0.63 -5.24
N LEU A 32 1.39 -1.67 -4.55
CA LEU A 32 2.74 -1.72 -3.98
C LEU A 32 3.81 -1.73 -5.07
N ASP A 33 3.72 -2.64 -6.04
CA ASP A 33 4.75 -2.82 -7.08
C ASP A 33 4.75 -1.73 -8.14
N HIS A 34 3.60 -1.08 -8.38
CA HIS A 34 3.43 -0.12 -9.46
C HIS A 34 3.45 1.34 -9.00
N THR A 35 3.23 1.63 -7.71
CA THR A 35 3.17 3.01 -7.19
C THR A 35 4.23 3.30 -6.11
N LEU A 36 4.56 2.33 -5.25
CA LEU A 36 5.39 2.59 -4.06
C LEU A 36 6.80 2.01 -4.16
N LEU A 37 6.99 0.92 -4.90
CA LEU A 37 8.28 0.28 -5.09
C LEU A 37 8.76 0.52 -6.53
N ASN A 38 9.80 1.33 -6.72
CA ASN A 38 10.63 1.20 -7.92
C ASN A 38 11.49 -0.06 -7.73
N SER A 39 10.86 -1.22 -7.92
CA SER A 39 11.51 -2.51 -7.80
C SER A 39 11.95 -2.98 -9.18
N THR A 40 13.27 -2.98 -9.38
CA THR A 40 13.88 -3.68 -10.51
C THR A 40 14.45 -4.99 -9.95
N LEU A 41 14.13 -6.11 -10.57
CA LEU A 41 14.77 -7.40 -10.23
C LEU A 41 16.28 -7.24 -10.43
N LEU A 42 17.09 -7.75 -9.51
CA LEU A 42 18.56 -7.68 -9.58
C LEU A 42 19.10 -8.23 -10.92
N ALA A 43 18.44 -9.22 -11.50
CA ALA A 43 18.76 -9.79 -12.81
C ALA A 43 18.49 -8.87 -14.02
N HIS A 44 17.76 -7.77 -13.82
CA HIS A 44 17.44 -6.76 -14.84
C HIS A 44 18.22 -5.45 -14.65
N LEU A 45 19.08 -5.36 -13.63
CA LEU A 45 20.01 -4.24 -13.49
C LEU A 45 21.14 -4.42 -14.50
N THR A 46 21.48 -3.35 -15.19
CA THR A 46 22.74 -3.29 -15.93
C THR A 46 23.93 -3.27 -14.96
N PRO A 47 25.13 -3.71 -15.39
CA PRO A 47 26.32 -3.68 -14.53
C PRO A 47 26.61 -2.30 -13.91
N GLU A 48 26.32 -1.22 -14.64
CA GLU A 48 26.46 0.15 -14.18
C GLU A 48 25.47 0.52 -13.06
N GLU A 49 24.23 0.02 -13.14
CA GLU A 49 23.17 0.23 -12.14
C GLU A 49 23.42 -0.59 -10.86
N GLU A 50 23.99 -1.80 -10.98
CA GLU A 50 24.35 -2.65 -9.83
C GLU A 50 25.42 -2.01 -8.93
N VAL A 51 26.41 -1.36 -9.55
CA VAL A 51 27.49 -0.63 -8.84
C VAL A 51 26.94 0.61 -8.13
N GLY A 52 26.02 1.34 -8.76
CA GLY A 52 25.33 2.50 -8.18
C GLY A 52 24.45 2.13 -6.98
N ALA A 53 23.71 1.03 -7.09
CA ALA A 53 22.84 0.54 -6.03
C ALA A 53 23.64 0.08 -4.81
N SER A 54 24.73 -0.68 -5.00
CA SER A 54 25.62 -1.15 -3.92
C SER A 54 26.22 -0.01 -3.08
N SER A 55 26.43 1.16 -3.70
CA SER A 55 26.94 2.36 -2.99
C SER A 55 25.85 3.10 -2.21
N LEU A 56 24.58 3.01 -2.63
CA LEU A 56 23.43 3.69 -2.01
C LEU A 56 22.92 2.97 -0.74
N TYR A 57 22.97 1.62 -0.70
CA TYR A 57 22.49 0.83 0.44
C TYR A 57 23.30 1.01 1.73
N ARG A 58 24.48 1.65 1.67
CA ARG A 58 25.31 1.92 2.85
C ARG A 58 24.87 3.16 3.66
N VAL A 59 23.96 3.97 3.13
CA VAL A 59 23.50 5.23 3.77
C VAL A 59 22.12 5.08 4.42
N VAL A 60 21.45 3.93 4.25
CA VAL A 60 20.12 3.69 4.81
C VAL A 60 20.19 2.58 5.86
N ILE A 61 20.78 2.89 7.03
CA ILE A 61 20.46 2.28 8.34
C ILE A 61 20.46 3.40 9.38
#